data_AF-A0A139MWU4-F1
#
_entry.id   AF-A0A139MWU4-F1
#
_cell.length_a   1.000
_cell.length_b   1.000
_cell.length_c   1.000
_cell.angle_alpha   90.00
_cell.angle_beta   90.00
_cell.angle_gamma   90.00
#
_symmetry.space_group_name_H-M   'P 1'
#
loop_
_entity.id
_entity.type
_entity.pdbx_description
1 polymer ?
#
loop_
_entity_poly.entity_id
_entity_poly.type
_entity_poly.pdbx_seq_one_letter_code
_entity_poly.pdbx_strand_id
1 'polypeptide(L)'
;MFRKGSDPLGEEFGPGRISNPDDWQNILDDLQNQGVEIVHREGVMGYSPSKGKPGQLVIDDNASYGALLHERQHYLDDVKQGFPGMEYHFQAKNRLKMELNAYMKEIHWAESIGRKDIANSLFENYMNERALLTNHLR
;
A
#
# COMPACT_ATOMS: atom_id res chain seq x y z
N MET A 1 -3.60 -9.35 -1.96
CA MET A 1 -3.14 -10.32 -2.98
C MET A 1 -2.87 -9.51 -4.24
N PHE A 2 -1.59 -9.24 -4.52
CA PHE A 2 -1.14 -8.48 -5.67
C PHE A 2 -1.47 -9.26 -6.96
N ARG A 3 -2.13 -8.62 -7.93
CA ARG A 3 -2.40 -9.22 -9.24
C ARG A 3 -1.37 -8.70 -10.23
N LYS A 4 -0.71 -9.61 -10.94
CA LYS A 4 0.16 -9.29 -12.07
C LYS A 4 -0.67 -8.53 -13.13
N GLY A 5 -0.26 -7.32 -13.49
CA GLY A 5 -0.99 -6.40 -14.37
C GLY A 5 -1.75 -5.25 -13.67
N SER A 6 -1.64 -5.08 -12.35
CA SER A 6 -2.31 -4.02 -11.58
C SER A 6 -1.38 -3.00 -10.93
N ASP A 7 -0.08 -3.07 -11.20
CA ASP A 7 0.93 -2.17 -10.62
C ASP A 7 1.71 -1.48 -11.75
N PRO A 8 1.20 -0.35 -12.28
CA PRO A 8 1.84 0.37 -13.38
C PRO A 8 3.20 0.95 -13.00
N LEU A 9 3.48 1.12 -11.70
CA LEU A 9 4.78 1.56 -11.20
C LEU A 9 5.82 0.43 -11.30
N GLY A 10 5.42 -0.80 -10.93
CA GLY A 10 6.27 -1.97 -11.09
C GLY A 10 6.56 -2.33 -12.54
N GLU A 11 5.58 -2.14 -13.44
CA GLU A 11 5.77 -2.39 -14.87
C GLU A 11 6.79 -1.44 -15.51
N GLU A 12 6.76 -0.16 -15.11
CA GLU A 12 7.64 0.86 -15.65
C GLU A 12 9.05 0.82 -15.03
N PHE A 13 9.13 0.72 -13.70
CA PHE A 13 10.39 0.95 -12.97
C PHE A 13 11.00 -0.32 -12.39
N GLY A 14 10.25 -1.43 -12.36
CA GLY A 14 10.67 -2.68 -11.74
C GLY A 14 10.65 -2.65 -10.22
N PRO A 15 11.44 -3.52 -9.56
CA PRO A 15 11.47 -3.64 -8.10
C PRO A 15 11.88 -2.34 -7.40
N GLY A 16 11.12 -1.94 -6.37
CA GLY A 16 11.32 -0.70 -5.63
C GLY A 16 12.69 -0.61 -4.94
N ARG A 17 13.21 -1.73 -4.44
CA ARG A 17 14.57 -1.80 -3.88
C ARG A 17 15.69 -1.52 -4.89
N ILE A 18 15.38 -1.54 -6.19
CA ILE A 18 16.33 -1.25 -7.28
C ILE A 18 16.06 0.15 -7.84
N SER A 19 14.79 0.50 -8.08
CA SER A 19 14.42 1.80 -8.66
C SER A 19 14.52 2.96 -7.66
N ASN A 20 14.30 2.68 -6.38
CA ASN A 20 14.23 3.66 -5.28
C ASN A 20 14.93 3.12 -4.02
N PRO A 21 16.22 2.74 -4.09
CA PRO A 21 16.89 1.98 -3.03
C PRO A 21 16.91 2.71 -1.68
N ASP A 22 17.23 4.01 -1.68
CA ASP A 22 17.35 4.79 -0.45
C ASP A 22 15.98 5.00 0.21
N ASP A 23 14.98 5.42 -0.57
CA ASP A 23 13.62 5.63 -0.06
C ASP A 23 12.98 4.32 0.42
N TRP A 24 13.22 3.23 -0.32
CA TRP A 24 12.78 1.89 0.05
C TRP A 24 13.32 1.51 1.42
N GLN A 25 14.64 1.58 1.61
CA GLN A 25 15.26 1.20 2.89
C GLN A 25 14.83 2.14 4.01
N ASN A 26 14.76 3.45 3.76
CA ASN A 26 14.32 4.44 4.74
C ASN A 26 12.89 4.16 5.25
N ILE A 27 11.98 3.73 4.37
CA ILE A 27 10.61 3.36 4.80
C ILE A 27 10.64 2.09 5.65
N LEU A 28 11.41 1.06 5.27
CA LEU A 28 11.49 -0.17 6.05
C LEU A 28 12.08 0.08 7.43
N ASP A 29 13.15 0.86 7.50
CA ASP A 29 13.79 1.24 8.76
C ASP A 29 12.83 2.07 9.64
N ASP A 30 12.10 3.04 9.05
CA ASP A 30 11.07 3.83 9.74
C ASP A 30 9.97 2.95 10.34
N LEU A 31 9.43 2.02 9.55
CA LEU A 31 8.38 1.09 9.99
C LEU A 31 8.89 0.15 11.09
N GLN A 32 10.08 -0.41 10.92
CA GLN A 32 10.69 -1.30 11.91
C GLN A 32 10.99 -0.57 13.22
N ASN A 33 11.50 0.68 13.15
CA ASN A 33 11.74 1.53 14.33
C ASN A 33 10.44 1.88 15.07
N GLN A 34 9.31 1.95 14.37
CA GLN A 34 8.00 2.14 14.97
C GLN A 34 7.36 0.83 15.48
N GLY A 35 8.07 -0.30 15.38
CA GLY A 35 7.65 -1.59 15.94
C GLY A 35 6.84 -2.47 15.00
N VAL A 36 6.76 -2.13 13.71
CA VAL A 36 6.18 -3.02 12.69
C VAL A 36 7.12 -4.20 12.46
N GLU A 37 6.57 -5.42 12.45
CA GLU A 37 7.33 -6.61 12.08
C GLU A 37 7.46 -6.69 10.56
N ILE A 38 8.69 -6.76 10.03
CA ILE A 38 8.94 -6.90 8.59
C ILE A 38 9.18 -8.37 8.25
N VAL A 39 8.37 -8.93 7.34
CA VAL A 39 8.48 -10.33 6.90
C VAL A 39 8.62 -10.41 5.39
N HIS A 40 9.79 -10.86 4.93
CA HIS A 40 10.04 -11.05 3.49
C HIS A 40 9.37 -12.34 2.99
N ARG A 41 8.56 -12.23 1.93
CA ARG A 41 7.86 -13.35 1.28
C ARG A 41 7.64 -13.05 -0.20
N GLU A 42 8.24 -13.86 -1.06
CA GLU A 42 8.07 -13.74 -2.51
C GLU A 42 6.60 -13.89 -2.93
N GLY A 43 6.15 -13.04 -3.84
CA GLY A 43 4.81 -13.04 -4.42
C GLY A 43 3.71 -12.50 -3.50
N VAL A 44 4.03 -12.02 -2.30
CA VAL A 44 3.05 -11.52 -1.33
C VAL A 44 3.52 -10.20 -0.74
N MET A 45 2.64 -9.21 -0.80
CA MET A 45 2.82 -7.92 -0.17
C MET A 45 1.52 -7.53 0.54
N GLY A 46 1.63 -6.90 1.70
CA GLY A 46 0.47 -6.52 2.52
C GLY A 46 0.81 -6.10 3.95
N TYR A 47 0.18 -5.05 4.45
CA TYR A 47 0.14 -4.73 5.88
C TYR A 47 -1.01 -5.47 6.58
N SER A 48 -0.66 -6.20 7.64
CA SER A 48 -1.59 -6.93 8.50
C SER A 48 -1.70 -6.24 9.86
N PRO A 49 -2.77 -5.51 10.15
CA PRO A 49 -2.93 -4.77 11.41
C PRO A 49 -3.07 -5.70 12.61
N SER A 50 -2.57 -5.26 13.76
CA SER A 50 -2.75 -5.91 15.06
C SER A 50 -3.55 -5.01 15.99
N LYS A 51 -4.31 -5.60 16.92
CA LYS A 51 -5.07 -4.81 17.90
C LYS A 51 -4.16 -4.28 19.00
N GLY A 52 -4.21 -2.97 19.25
CA GLY A 52 -3.51 -2.28 20.34
C GLY A 52 -2.00 -2.11 20.16
N LYS A 53 -1.43 -2.52 19.01
CA LYS A 53 0.00 -2.41 18.71
C LYS A 53 0.23 -2.41 17.19
N PRO A 54 1.41 -1.96 16.71
CA PRO A 54 1.81 -2.11 15.32
C PRO A 54 1.65 -3.56 14.82
N GLY A 55 1.25 -3.67 13.56
CA GLY A 55 1.06 -4.94 12.86
C GLY A 55 2.33 -5.50 12.22
N GLN A 56 2.12 -6.30 11.18
CA GLN A 56 3.17 -6.90 10.37
C GLN A 56 3.08 -6.37 8.94
N LEU A 57 4.22 -6.01 8.35
CA LEU A 57 4.35 -5.78 6.92
C LEU A 57 4.95 -7.04 6.28
N VAL A 58 4.18 -7.71 5.42
CA VAL A 58 4.72 -8.74 4.53
C VAL A 58 5.19 -8.05 3.25
N ILE A 59 6.43 -8.31 2.85
CA ILE A 59 7.08 -7.65 1.72
C ILE A 59 7.59 -8.64 0.68
N ASP A 60 7.28 -8.38 -0.59
CA ASP A 60 7.94 -9.02 -1.72
C ASP A 60 9.07 -8.11 -2.20
N ASP A 61 10.30 -8.61 -2.18
CA ASP A 61 11.48 -7.85 -2.62
C ASP A 61 11.46 -7.49 -4.12
N ASN A 62 10.55 -8.08 -4.89
CA ASN A 62 10.30 -7.73 -6.28
C ASN A 62 9.12 -6.77 -6.47
N ALA A 63 8.42 -6.35 -5.42
CA ALA A 63 7.35 -5.38 -5.49
C ALA A 63 7.86 -3.98 -5.86
N SER A 64 7.00 -3.16 -6.46
CA SER A 64 7.35 -1.79 -6.82
C SER A 64 7.47 -0.90 -5.58
N TYR A 65 8.13 0.24 -5.74
CA TYR A 65 8.14 1.27 -4.70
C TYR A 65 6.72 1.79 -4.38
N GLY A 66 5.83 1.84 -5.37
CA GLY A 66 4.41 2.18 -5.18
C GLY A 66 3.70 1.24 -4.23
N ALA A 67 3.91 -0.07 -4.39
CA ALA A 67 3.37 -1.08 -3.48
C ALA A 67 3.83 -0.85 -2.03
N LEU A 68 5.10 -0.49 -1.81
CA LEU A 68 5.59 -0.17 -0.46
C LEU A 68 4.95 1.11 0.11
N LEU A 69 4.79 2.15 -0.70
CA LEU A 69 4.08 3.36 -0.28
C LEU A 69 2.62 3.07 0.11
N HIS A 70 1.96 2.19 -0.62
CA HIS A 70 0.59 1.77 -0.36
C HIS A 70 0.47 1.12 1.02
N GLU A 71 1.27 0.08 1.29
CA GLU A 71 1.22 -0.64 2.56
C GLU A 71 1.68 0.22 3.74
N ARG A 72 2.65 1.11 3.53
CA ARG A 72 3.04 2.12 4.54
C ARG A 72 1.84 2.99 4.90
N GLN A 73 1.02 3.40 3.93
CA GLN A 73 -0.14 4.24 4.19
C GLN A 73 -1.23 3.49 4.98
N HIS A 74 -1.42 2.19 4.75
CA HIS A 74 -2.29 1.38 5.61
C HIS A 74 -1.83 1.35 7.07
N TYR A 75 -0.52 1.22 7.31
CA TYR A 75 0.04 1.34 8.65
C TYR A 75 -0.23 2.73 9.25
N LEU A 76 0.02 3.82 8.51
CA LEU A 76 -0.23 5.18 9.02
C LEU A 76 -1.71 5.43 9.35
N ASP A 77 -2.62 4.85 8.58
CA ASP A 77 -4.05 4.90 8.88
C ASP A 77 -4.39 4.11 10.16
N ASP A 78 -3.77 2.94 10.36
CA ASP A 78 -3.91 2.13 11.58
C ASP A 78 -3.41 2.86 12.83
N VAL A 79 -2.24 3.50 12.75
CA VAL A 79 -1.68 4.38 13.80
C VAL A 79 -2.65 5.49 14.16
N LYS A 80 -3.20 6.17 13.15
CA LYS A 80 -4.13 7.29 13.33
C LYS A 80 -5.41 6.89 14.07
N GLN A 81 -5.81 5.62 13.98
CA GLN A 81 -6.97 5.06 14.67
C GLN A 81 -6.61 4.39 16.00
N GLY A 82 -5.33 4.37 16.39
CA GLY A 82 -4.86 3.76 17.64
C GLY A 82 -4.82 2.23 17.59
N PHE A 83 -4.48 1.64 16.44
CA PHE A 83 -4.39 0.20 16.23
C PHE A 83 -5.69 -0.56 16.56
N PRO A 84 -6.82 -0.24 15.91
CA PRO A 84 -8.11 -0.86 16.21
C PRO A 84 -8.18 -2.36 15.88
N GLY A 85 -7.25 -2.88 15.07
CA GLY A 85 -7.18 -4.27 14.62
C GLY A 85 -8.14 -4.61 13.47
N MET A 86 -8.06 -5.84 12.96
CA MET A 86 -8.68 -6.29 11.69
C MET A 86 -10.18 -5.95 11.53
N GLU A 87 -10.98 -6.04 12.60
CA GLU A 87 -12.43 -5.80 12.53
C GLU A 87 -12.76 -4.39 12.01
N TYR A 88 -11.97 -3.39 12.40
CA TYR A 88 -12.13 -2.02 11.93
C TYR A 88 -11.80 -1.88 10.44
N HIS A 89 -10.74 -2.57 10.00
CA HIS A 89 -10.26 -2.56 8.62
C HIS A 89 -11.23 -3.25 7.66
N PHE A 90 -12.01 -4.22 8.13
CA PHE A 90 -13.01 -4.90 7.31
C PHE A 90 -14.34 -4.15 7.16
N GLN A 91 -14.57 -3.08 7.92
CA GLN A 91 -15.74 -2.23 7.70
C GLN A 91 -15.58 -1.50 6.35
N ALA A 92 -16.53 -1.72 5.43
CA ALA A 92 -16.44 -1.24 4.05
C ALA A 92 -16.11 0.26 3.93
N LYS A 93 -16.69 1.09 4.80
CA LYS A 93 -16.42 2.54 4.84
C LYS A 93 -14.97 2.86 5.18
N ASN A 94 -14.41 2.16 6.18
CA ASN A 94 -13.04 2.39 6.62
C ASN A 94 -12.07 1.88 5.57
N ARG A 95 -12.32 0.66 5.06
CA ARG A 95 -11.52 0.07 3.98
C ARG A 95 -11.45 1.00 2.78
N LEU A 96 -12.60 1.46 2.27
CA LEU A 96 -12.63 2.36 1.12
C LEU A 96 -11.82 3.65 1.34
N LYS A 97 -11.89 4.22 2.54
CA LYS A 97 -11.12 5.41 2.89
C LYS A 97 -9.61 5.13 2.94
N MET A 98 -9.22 3.98 3.50
CA MET A 98 -7.82 3.57 3.59
C MET A 98 -7.23 3.26 2.21
N GLU A 99 -7.96 2.54 1.36
CA GLU A 99 -7.52 2.31 -0.04
C GLU A 99 -7.35 3.65 -0.77
N LEU A 100 -8.32 4.57 -0.64
CA LEU A 100 -8.20 5.89 -1.26
C LEU A 100 -6.94 6.63 -0.78
N ASN A 101 -6.68 6.65 0.53
CA ASN A 101 -5.47 7.28 1.05
C ASN A 101 -4.20 6.66 0.46
N ALA A 102 -4.16 5.33 0.36
CA ALA A 102 -3.02 4.58 -0.15
C ALA A 102 -2.76 4.85 -1.64
N TYR A 103 -3.79 4.70 -2.50
CA TYR A 103 -3.67 5.06 -3.92
C TYR A 103 -3.28 6.52 -4.12
N MET A 104 -3.78 7.46 -3.29
CA MET A 104 -3.38 8.86 -3.40
C MET A 104 -1.88 9.08 -3.10
N LYS A 105 -1.22 8.21 -2.32
CA LYS A 105 0.24 8.27 -2.14
C LYS A 105 0.98 7.83 -3.40
N GLU A 106 0.53 6.76 -4.04
CA GLU A 106 1.11 6.28 -5.30
C GLU A 106 0.91 7.31 -6.41
N ILE A 107 -0.30 7.85 -6.55
CA ILE A 107 -0.65 8.88 -7.53
C ILE A 107 0.21 10.13 -7.32
N HIS A 108 0.31 10.62 -6.08
CA HIS A 108 1.13 11.80 -5.80
C HIS A 108 2.61 11.58 -6.15
N TRP A 109 3.14 10.39 -5.86
CA TRP A 109 4.51 10.04 -6.24
C TRP A 109 4.67 10.03 -7.76
N ALA A 110 3.77 9.36 -8.49
CA ALA A 110 3.80 9.32 -9.96
C ALA A 110 3.71 10.72 -10.58
N GLU A 111 2.84 11.58 -10.06
CA GLU A 111 2.74 12.99 -10.48
C GLU A 111 4.03 13.77 -10.21
N SER A 112 4.67 13.55 -9.06
CA SER A 112 5.90 14.26 -8.66
C SER A 112 7.09 13.98 -9.58
N ILE A 113 7.12 12.80 -10.20
CA ILE A 113 8.12 12.42 -11.21
C ILE A 113 7.64 12.70 -12.65
N GLY A 114 6.51 13.40 -12.82
CA GLY A 114 5.98 13.81 -14.12
C GLY A 114 5.21 12.71 -14.88
N ARG A 115 4.89 11.58 -14.26
CA ARG A 115 4.18 10.44 -14.87
C ARG A 115 2.68 10.50 -14.67
N LYS A 116 2.05 11.48 -15.33
CA LYS A 116 0.59 11.67 -15.33
C LYS A 116 -0.16 10.48 -15.94
N ASP A 117 0.46 9.81 -16.91
CA ASP A 117 -0.06 8.57 -17.50
C ASP A 117 -0.23 7.48 -16.44
N ILE A 118 0.82 7.21 -15.63
CA ILE A 118 0.77 6.23 -14.56
C ILE A 118 -0.20 6.68 -13.46
N ALA A 119 -0.20 7.97 -13.09
CA ALA A 119 -1.15 8.53 -12.12
C ALA A 119 -2.62 8.26 -12.52
N ASN A 120 -2.95 8.42 -13.80
CA ASN A 120 -4.29 8.11 -14.31
C ASN A 120 -4.59 6.60 -14.21
N SER A 121 -3.66 5.73 -14.58
CA SER A 121 -3.84 4.27 -14.45
C SER A 121 -4.03 3.83 -12.99
N LEU A 122 -3.30 4.43 -12.05
CA LEU A 122 -3.48 4.19 -10.62
C LEU A 122 -4.86 4.64 -10.13
N PHE A 123 -5.36 5.77 -10.63
CA PHE A 123 -6.72 6.22 -10.32
C PHE A 123 -7.79 5.29 -10.87
N GLU A 124 -7.60 4.75 -12.07
CA GLU A 124 -8.48 3.72 -12.65
C GLU A 124 -8.46 2.43 -11.80
N ASN A 125 -7.29 2.01 -11.32
CA ASN A 125 -7.16 0.87 -10.41
C ASN A 125 -7.95 1.10 -9.11
N TYR A 126 -7.82 2.28 -8.49
CA TYR A 126 -8.64 2.65 -7.33
C TYR A 126 -10.14 2.59 -7.63
N MET A 127 -10.58 3.10 -8.79
CA MET A 127 -12.00 3.08 -9.17
C MET A 127 -12.53 1.65 -9.32
N ASN A 128 -11.73 0.75 -9.89
CA ASN A 128 -12.05 -0.67 -9.99
C ASN A 128 -12.14 -1.34 -8.61
N GLU A 129 -11.17 -1.06 -7.73
CA GLU A 129 -11.17 -1.58 -6.36
C GLU A 129 -12.36 -1.07 -5.56
N ARG A 130 -12.66 0.23 -5.63
CA ARG A 130 -13.86 0.82 -5.04
C ARG A 130 -15.13 0.11 -5.51
N ALA A 131 -15.25 -0.18 -6.80
CA ALA A 131 -16.41 -0.89 -7.34
C ALA A 131 -16.54 -2.30 -6.74
N LEU A 132 -15.43 -3.03 -6.57
CA LEU A 132 -15.41 -4.34 -5.92
C LEU A 132 -15.79 -4.25 -4.44
N LEU A 133 -15.20 -3.30 -3.70
CA LEU A 133 -15.46 -3.12 -2.27
C LEU A 133 -16.89 -2.70 -1.98
N THR A 134 -17.53 -1.98 -2.89
CA THR A 134 -18.91 -1.51 -2.72
C THR A 134 -19.95 -2.43 -3.37
N ASN A 135 -19.55 -3.51 -4.06
CA ASN A 135 -20.48 -4.35 -4.82
C ASN A 135 -21.57 -4.99 -3.95
N HIS A 136 -21.26 -5.29 -2.68
CA HIS A 136 -22.19 -5.86 -1.72
C HIS A 136 -23.18 -4.85 -1.11
N LEU A 137 -23.03 -3.56 -1.41
CA LEU A 137 -23.92 -2.48 -0.94
C LEU A 137 -25.02 -2.12 -1.95
N ARG A 138 -25.09 -2.85 -3.08
CA ARG A 138 -26.08 -2.67 -4.13
C ARG A 138 -27.40 -3.38 -3.82
#